data_AF-A0A7T2GKC8-F1
#
_entry.id   AF-A0A7T2GKC8-F1
#
_cell.length_a   1.000
_cell.length_b   1.000
_cell.length_c   1.000
_cell.angle_alpha   90.00
_cell.angle_beta   90.00
_cell.angle_gamma   90.00
#
_symmetry.space_group_name_H-M   'P 1'
#
loop_
_entity.id
_entity.type
_entity.pdbx_description
1 polymer ?
#
loop_
_entity_poly.entity_id
_entity_poly.type
_entity_poly.pdbx_seq_one_letter_code
_entity_poly.pdbx_strand_id
1 'polypeptide(L)'
;MSSLAEALALLISHSAAVSEDGTALARTLCGRDEKVIYSCPFNAKIGSVCAAENKIIFRYGTSRSLEAEVTSSGSDGRAYGNYIVGGGGGYQTSIRFHDGHRDYVVFSAVYGELTEIAGEQKSGVSIFEWGNLATSLQCKLEGCRQQINRNTVDALAPDPEEDAFGGWQ
;
A
#
# COMPACT_ATOMS: atom_id res chain seq x y z
N MET A 1 -71.57 -23.55 1.24
CA MET A 1 -70.77 -23.36 0.01
C MET A 1 -69.87 -22.17 0.27
N SER A 2 -68.74 -22.34 0.98
CA SER A 2 -67.43 -22.86 0.55
C SER A 2 -66.77 -22.07 -0.60
N SER A 3 -65.47 -21.79 -0.42
CA SER A 3 -64.46 -21.24 -1.35
C SER A 3 -64.13 -19.75 -1.14
N LEU A 4 -63.08 -19.39 -0.39
CA LEU A 4 -61.62 -19.39 -0.72
C LEU A 4 -61.22 -18.29 -1.71
N ALA A 5 -60.55 -17.25 -1.20
CA ALA A 5 -59.60 -16.44 -1.95
C ALA A 5 -58.60 -15.81 -0.97
N GLU A 6 -57.55 -16.55 -0.67
CA GLU A 6 -56.29 -16.03 -0.15
C GLU A 6 -55.63 -15.13 -1.21
N ALA A 7 -55.02 -14.02 -0.78
CA ALA A 7 -53.85 -13.49 -1.47
C ALA A 7 -52.96 -12.77 -0.46
N LEU A 8 -51.83 -13.43 -0.17
CA LEU A 8 -50.66 -12.98 0.58
C LEU A 8 -50.29 -11.51 0.32
N ALA A 9 -50.08 -10.77 1.41
CA ALA A 9 -49.19 -9.61 1.41
C ALA A 9 -48.34 -9.60 2.69
N LEU A 10 -47.50 -10.63 2.86
CA LEU A 10 -46.36 -10.52 3.77
C LEU A 10 -45.22 -9.82 3.02
N LEU A 11 -45.16 -8.49 3.12
CA LEU A 11 -43.94 -7.74 2.81
C LEU A 11 -42.99 -7.91 4.00
N ILE A 12 -42.16 -8.94 3.93
CA ILE A 12 -41.02 -9.09 4.84
C ILE A 12 -39.97 -8.06 4.41
N SER A 13 -39.95 -6.90 5.07
CA SER A 13 -38.84 -5.96 5.01
C SER A 13 -37.59 -6.65 5.54
N HIS A 14 -36.80 -7.22 4.64
CA HIS A 14 -35.42 -7.58 4.94
C HIS A 14 -34.62 -6.28 4.96
N SER A 15 -34.53 -5.67 6.14
CA SER A 15 -33.42 -4.77 6.42
C SER A 15 -32.14 -5.61 6.30
N ALA A 16 -31.45 -5.48 5.16
CA ALA A 16 -30.08 -5.97 5.06
C ALA A 16 -29.29 -5.20 6.11
N ALA A 17 -28.96 -5.87 7.20
CA ALA A 17 -27.92 -5.41 8.11
C ALA A 17 -26.65 -5.32 7.27
N VAL A 18 -26.24 -4.09 6.95
CA VAL A 18 -24.88 -3.85 6.46
C VAL A 18 -23.98 -4.23 7.60
N SER A 19 -23.40 -5.42 7.52
CA SER A 19 -22.27 -5.82 8.35
C SER A 19 -21.15 -4.84 8.02
N GLU A 20 -21.01 -3.79 8.85
CA GLU A 20 -19.74 -3.11 9.00
C GLU A 20 -18.79 -4.11 9.65
N ASP A 21 -18.19 -4.94 8.80
CA ASP A 21 -17.07 -5.79 9.17
C ASP A 21 -15.91 -4.83 9.47
N GLY A 22 -15.84 -4.45 10.75
CA GLY A 22 -14.93 -3.49 11.34
C GLY A 22 -13.50 -4.00 11.40
N THR A 23 -12.97 -4.54 10.30
CA THR A 23 -11.54 -4.42 10.07
C THR A 23 -11.33 -2.93 9.82
N ALA A 24 -10.68 -2.22 10.74
CA ALA A 24 -10.34 -0.82 10.56
C ALA A 24 -9.49 -0.69 9.28
N LEU A 25 -10.16 -0.53 8.14
CA LEU A 25 -9.54 -0.38 6.84
C LEU A 25 -8.67 0.86 6.98
N ALA A 26 -7.35 0.67 7.08
CA ALA A 26 -6.41 1.78 7.22
C ALA A 26 -6.74 2.77 6.11
N ARG A 27 -7.29 3.94 6.49
CA ARG A 27 -7.81 4.93 5.55
C ARG A 27 -6.73 5.17 4.50
N THR A 28 -7.12 5.19 3.23
CA THR A 28 -6.20 5.40 2.12
C THR A 28 -6.49 6.75 1.48
N LEU A 29 -5.45 7.38 0.96
CA LEU A 29 -5.53 8.58 0.14
C LEU A 29 -5.53 8.24 -1.36
N CYS A 30 -5.53 6.96 -1.74
CA CYS A 30 -5.65 6.57 -3.13
C CYS A 30 -7.04 6.90 -3.68
N GLY A 31 -7.06 7.35 -4.93
CA GLY A 31 -8.26 7.61 -5.71
C GLY A 31 -9.05 6.32 -5.97
N ARG A 32 -10.29 6.49 -6.45
CA ARG A 32 -11.22 5.37 -6.68
C ARG A 32 -10.70 4.34 -7.70
N ASP A 33 -10.02 4.83 -8.72
CA ASP A 33 -9.56 4.01 -9.86
C ASP A 33 -8.07 3.62 -9.72
N GLU A 34 -7.49 3.83 -8.53
CA GLU A 34 -6.11 3.52 -8.21
C GLU A 34 -6.02 2.27 -7.33
N LYS A 35 -4.97 1.46 -7.50
CA LYS A 35 -4.71 0.31 -6.62
C LYS A 35 -3.85 0.75 -5.44
N VAL A 36 -4.24 0.36 -4.23
CA VAL A 36 -3.44 0.62 -3.02
C VAL A 36 -2.26 -0.36 -2.99
N ILE A 37 -1.03 0.16 -3.06
CA ILE A 37 0.19 -0.63 -2.84
C ILE A 37 0.50 -0.72 -1.36
N TYR A 38 0.41 0.42 -0.67
CA TYR A 38 0.72 0.57 0.75
C TYR A 38 -0.10 1.71 1.35
N SER A 39 -0.58 1.58 2.57
CA SER A 39 -1.17 2.69 3.32
C SER A 39 -0.97 2.53 4.81
N CYS A 40 -0.50 3.58 5.46
CA CYS A 40 -0.36 3.60 6.92
C CYS A 40 -0.73 4.97 7.50
N PRO A 41 -1.42 5.01 8.66
CA PRO A 41 -1.50 6.21 9.45
C PRO A 41 -0.17 6.51 10.16
N PHE A 42 0.35 7.71 9.92
CA PHE A 42 1.49 8.29 10.63
C PHE A 42 0.97 9.37 11.57
N ASN A 43 0.62 8.97 12.80
CA ASN A 43 -0.10 9.80 13.78
C ASN A 43 -1.46 10.28 13.22
N ALA A 44 -1.67 11.60 13.12
CA ALA A 44 -2.92 12.20 12.62
C ALA A 44 -3.03 12.21 11.08
N LYS A 45 -1.98 11.80 10.38
CA LYS A 45 -1.89 11.83 8.92
C LYS A 45 -1.82 10.42 8.36
N ILE A 46 -2.06 10.29 7.07
CA ILE A 46 -2.03 9.06 6.31
C ILE A 46 -0.97 9.25 5.23
N GLY A 47 -0.08 8.26 5.07
CA GLY A 47 0.72 8.14 3.87
C GLY A 47 0.22 6.94 3.07
N SER A 48 -0.10 7.16 1.80
CA SER A 48 -0.57 6.13 0.89
C SER A 48 0.27 6.12 -0.38
N VAL A 49 0.54 4.92 -0.87
CA VAL A 49 1.26 4.68 -2.11
C VAL A 49 0.28 3.96 -3.04
N CYS A 50 0.04 4.58 -4.18
CA CYS A 50 -1.04 4.25 -5.08
C CYS A 50 -0.46 3.95 -6.47
N ALA A 51 -0.96 2.90 -7.11
CA ALA A 51 -0.69 2.57 -8.50
C ALA A 51 -1.79 3.13 -9.38
N ALA A 52 -1.41 3.85 -10.44
CA ALA A 52 -2.33 4.32 -11.48
C ALA A 52 -1.67 4.07 -12.84
N GLU A 53 -2.31 3.30 -13.72
CA GLU A 53 -1.78 2.94 -15.05
C GLU A 53 -0.28 2.57 -15.02
N ASN A 54 0.60 3.50 -15.40
CA ASN A 54 2.05 3.31 -15.49
C ASN A 54 2.85 4.18 -14.50
N LYS A 55 2.25 4.62 -13.39
CA LYS A 55 2.88 5.50 -12.40
C LYS A 55 2.57 5.10 -10.97
N ILE A 56 3.50 5.45 -10.08
CA ILE A 56 3.27 5.44 -8.63
C ILE A 56 3.01 6.85 -8.16
N ILE A 57 2.03 6.97 -7.24
CA ILE A 57 1.69 8.23 -6.59
C ILE A 57 1.80 8.04 -5.08
N PHE A 58 2.63 8.84 -4.44
CA PHE A 58 2.68 8.96 -3.00
C PHE A 58 1.85 10.16 -2.55
N ARG A 59 0.93 9.92 -1.62
CA ARG A 59 0.12 10.97 -1.00
C ARG A 59 0.31 10.98 0.50
N TYR A 60 0.42 12.17 1.06
CA TYR A 60 0.50 12.39 2.49
C TYR A 60 -0.45 13.49 2.93
N GLY A 61 -1.17 13.26 4.03
CA GLY A 61 -2.10 14.26 4.58
C GLY A 61 -3.23 13.62 5.37
N THR A 62 -4.40 14.25 5.38
CA THR A 62 -5.61 13.74 6.02
C THR A 62 -6.63 13.32 4.96
N SER A 63 -7.70 12.62 5.36
CA SER A 63 -8.79 12.27 4.43
C SER A 63 -9.55 13.48 3.87
N ARG A 64 -9.28 14.70 4.34
CA ARG A 64 -9.93 15.94 3.91
C ARG A 64 -8.97 16.92 3.22
N SER A 65 -7.67 16.75 3.39
CA SER A 65 -6.65 17.70 2.93
C SER A 65 -5.36 16.96 2.63
N LEU A 66 -4.92 17.02 1.38
CA LEU A 66 -3.60 16.56 0.97
C LEU A 66 -2.57 17.63 1.32
N GLU A 67 -1.46 17.20 1.91
CA GLU A 67 -0.31 18.06 2.21
C GLU A 67 0.83 17.84 1.23
N ALA A 68 0.95 16.62 0.71
CA ALA A 68 1.85 16.28 -0.37
C ALA A 68 1.21 15.26 -1.31
N GLU A 69 1.44 15.47 -2.60
CA GLU A 69 1.20 14.50 -3.66
C GLU A 69 2.44 14.49 -4.55
N VAL A 70 3.01 13.31 -4.75
CA VAL A 70 4.23 13.11 -5.53
C VAL A 70 3.96 11.98 -6.50
N THR A 71 4.11 12.28 -7.79
CA THR A 71 3.99 11.29 -8.85
C THR A 71 5.40 10.91 -9.30
N SER A 72 5.63 9.63 -9.54
CA SER A 72 6.91 9.16 -10.03
C SER A 72 7.20 9.71 -11.44
N SER A 73 8.46 10.03 -11.71
CA SER A 73 8.86 10.78 -12.92
C SER A 73 9.18 9.88 -14.13
N GLY A 74 8.45 10.01 -15.24
CA GLY A 74 8.85 9.50 -16.56
C GLY A 74 9.06 7.97 -16.67
N SER A 75 9.77 7.53 -17.71
CA SER A 75 10.15 6.12 -17.92
C SER A 75 11.05 5.56 -16.83
N ASP A 76 11.70 6.42 -16.04
CA ASP A 76 12.75 6.03 -15.09
C ASP A 76 12.21 5.97 -13.66
N GLY A 77 11.11 6.68 -13.37
CA GLY A 77 10.35 6.66 -12.13
C GLY A 77 9.45 5.43 -11.98
N ARG A 78 9.82 4.31 -12.58
CA ARG A 78 9.13 3.03 -12.36
C ARG A 78 9.42 2.51 -10.95
N ALA A 79 8.55 1.63 -10.49
CA ALA A 79 8.64 1.05 -9.16
C ALA A 79 9.55 -0.17 -9.17
N TYR A 80 10.66 -0.11 -8.45
CA TYR A 80 11.51 -1.28 -8.27
C TYR A 80 11.10 -2.03 -7.02
N GLY A 81 10.43 -3.16 -7.21
CA GLY A 81 10.11 -4.11 -6.15
C GLY A 81 11.35 -4.93 -5.78
N ASN A 82 11.63 -5.07 -4.49
CA ASN A 82 12.64 -6.00 -3.98
C ASN A 82 12.03 -6.88 -2.90
N TYR A 83 12.50 -8.12 -2.81
CA TYR A 83 12.11 -9.09 -1.79
C TYR A 83 13.33 -9.86 -1.31
N ILE A 84 13.59 -9.79 -0.01
CA ILE A 84 14.73 -10.42 0.66
C ILE A 84 14.18 -11.39 1.70
N VAL A 85 14.70 -12.62 1.73
CA VAL A 85 14.48 -13.58 2.81
C VAL A 85 15.70 -13.56 3.73
N GLY A 86 15.47 -13.31 5.01
CA GLY A 86 16.47 -13.34 6.07
C GLY A 86 16.54 -14.69 6.78
N GLY A 87 17.56 -14.86 7.62
CA GLY A 87 17.69 -16.05 8.48
C GLY A 87 16.51 -16.21 9.43
N GLY A 88 16.16 -17.46 9.77
CA GLY A 88 15.05 -17.75 10.68
C GLY A 88 13.67 -17.43 10.12
N GLY A 89 13.50 -17.38 8.80
CA GLY A 89 12.19 -17.15 8.15
C GLY A 89 11.76 -15.69 8.08
N GLY A 90 12.62 -14.75 8.48
CA GLY A 90 12.36 -13.32 8.31
C GLY A 90 12.30 -12.93 6.84
N TYR A 91 11.64 -11.82 6.53
CA TYR A 91 11.58 -11.30 5.16
C TYR A 91 11.41 -9.79 5.13
N GLN A 92 11.81 -9.18 4.02
CA GLN A 92 11.57 -7.77 3.74
C GLN A 92 11.12 -7.61 2.29
N THR A 93 10.04 -6.88 2.11
CA THR A 93 9.59 -6.36 0.81
C THR A 93 9.86 -4.85 0.80
N SER A 94 10.33 -4.31 -0.32
CA SER A 94 10.42 -2.86 -0.52
C SER A 94 10.06 -2.45 -1.92
N ILE A 95 9.62 -1.21 -2.08
CA ILE A 95 9.54 -0.54 -3.37
C ILE A 95 10.36 0.75 -3.34
N ARG A 96 11.03 1.05 -4.46
CA ARG A 96 11.69 2.33 -4.69
C ARG A 96 11.11 3.01 -5.93
N PHE A 97 10.83 4.30 -5.83
CA PHE A 97 10.50 5.18 -6.96
C PHE A 97 11.04 6.59 -6.68
N HIS A 98 11.12 7.44 -7.69
CA HIS A 98 11.63 8.80 -7.53
C HIS A 98 10.79 9.84 -8.29
N ASP A 99 10.90 11.10 -7.88
CA ASP A 99 10.31 12.26 -8.57
C ASP A 99 11.34 13.05 -9.40
N GLY A 100 12.56 12.52 -9.53
CA GLY A 100 13.70 13.15 -10.22
C GLY A 100 14.61 13.94 -9.29
N HIS A 101 14.16 14.26 -8.07
CA HIS A 101 14.96 14.92 -7.04
C HIS A 101 15.15 14.05 -5.79
N ARG A 102 14.17 13.19 -5.51
CA ARG A 102 14.08 12.43 -4.26
C ARG A 102 13.72 10.99 -4.54
N ASP A 103 14.33 10.10 -3.76
CA ASP A 103 13.97 8.69 -3.73
C ASP A 103 13.00 8.41 -2.59
N TYR A 104 11.99 7.60 -2.88
CA TYR A 104 11.00 7.13 -1.94
C TYR A 104 11.14 5.62 -1.83
N VAL A 105 11.53 5.16 -0.64
CA VAL A 105 11.65 3.73 -0.32
C VAL A 105 10.56 3.35 0.67
N VAL A 106 9.57 2.62 0.21
CA VAL A 106 8.52 2.04 1.06
C VAL A 106 8.96 0.63 1.40
N PHE A 107 8.91 0.25 2.67
CA PHE A 107 9.35 -1.06 3.12
C PHE A 107 8.35 -1.70 4.06
N SER A 108 8.36 -3.03 4.10
CA SER A 108 7.60 -3.88 5.03
C SER A 108 8.43 -5.12 5.31
N ALA A 109 8.68 -5.42 6.58
CA ALA A 109 9.58 -6.47 7.02
C ALA A 109 9.02 -7.20 8.23
N VAL A 110 9.37 -8.48 8.33
CA VAL A 110 9.19 -9.33 9.51
C VAL A 110 10.55 -9.86 9.92
N TYR A 111 10.93 -9.66 11.18
CA TYR A 111 12.20 -10.14 11.71
C TYR A 111 12.12 -11.65 12.00
N GLY A 112 13.13 -12.40 11.55
CA GLY A 112 13.16 -13.86 11.70
C GLY A 112 13.52 -14.33 13.10
N GLU A 113 13.32 -15.62 13.35
CA GLU A 113 13.55 -16.29 14.65
C GLU A 113 14.99 -16.22 15.16
N LEU A 114 15.94 -15.91 14.27
CA LEU A 114 17.37 -15.79 14.61
C LEU A 114 17.76 -14.35 15.00
N THR A 115 16.79 -13.50 15.31
CA THR A 115 17.00 -12.10 15.71
C THR A 115 16.51 -11.86 17.13
N GLU A 116 17.02 -10.84 17.81
CA GLU A 116 16.61 -10.47 19.18
C GLU A 116 15.15 -9.98 19.27
N ILE A 117 14.56 -9.63 18.13
CA ILE A 117 13.20 -9.09 17.97
C ILE A 117 12.37 -9.98 17.05
N ALA A 118 12.53 -11.30 17.18
CA ALA A 118 11.83 -12.29 16.37
C ALA A 118 10.31 -12.03 16.29
N GLY A 119 9.77 -12.12 15.07
CA GLY A 119 8.36 -11.88 14.77
C GLY A 119 7.93 -10.42 14.72
N GLU A 120 8.78 -9.46 15.13
CA GLU A 120 8.45 -8.03 15.05
C GLU A 120 8.23 -7.63 13.58
N GLN A 121 7.18 -6.84 13.32
CA GLN A 121 6.94 -6.27 12.00
C GLN A 121 7.36 -4.80 11.97
N LYS A 122 8.07 -4.41 10.91
CA LYS A 122 8.37 -3.01 10.64
C LYS A 122 7.98 -2.63 9.23
N SER A 123 7.29 -1.51 9.11
CA SER A 123 6.99 -0.93 7.80
C SER A 123 7.05 0.59 7.85
N GLY A 124 7.22 1.22 6.70
CA GLY A 124 7.39 2.65 6.65
C GLY A 124 7.75 3.18 5.27
N VAL A 125 8.03 4.48 5.24
CA VAL A 125 8.51 5.20 4.06
C VAL A 125 9.75 5.99 4.44
N SER A 126 10.86 5.74 3.77
CA SER A 126 12.07 6.54 3.84
C SER A 126 12.20 7.41 2.59
N ILE A 127 12.49 8.68 2.79
CA ILE A 127 12.65 9.66 1.71
C ILE A 127 14.11 10.12 1.71
N PHE A 128 14.77 9.97 0.58
CA PHE A 128 16.15 10.40 0.38
C PHE A 128 16.20 11.58 -0.58
N GLU A 129 17.05 12.55 -0.27
CA GLU A 129 17.34 13.69 -1.14
C GLU A 129 18.83 13.63 -1.46
N TRP A 130 19.17 13.56 -2.74
CA TRP A 130 20.57 13.44 -3.20
C TRP A 130 21.32 12.28 -2.52
N GLY A 131 20.65 11.13 -2.37
CA GLY A 131 21.20 9.93 -1.73
C GLY A 131 21.28 9.98 -0.19
N ASN A 132 20.96 11.11 0.45
CA ASN A 132 20.98 11.25 1.90
C ASN A 132 19.58 11.08 2.47
N LEU A 133 19.45 10.38 3.61
CA LEU A 133 18.16 10.24 4.28
C LEU A 133 17.68 11.62 4.76
N ALA A 134 16.62 12.13 4.14
CA ALA A 134 16.02 13.40 4.52
C ALA A 134 14.96 13.18 5.61
N THR A 135 14.14 12.14 5.49
CA THR A 135 13.16 11.78 6.51
C THR A 135 12.74 10.32 6.43
N SER A 136 12.22 9.79 7.55
CA SER A 136 11.65 8.46 7.61
C SER A 136 10.36 8.46 8.43
N LEU A 137 9.31 7.88 7.86
CA LEU A 137 8.00 7.70 8.46
C LEU A 137 7.86 6.23 8.86
N GLN A 138 7.84 5.97 10.16
CA GLN A 138 7.67 4.62 10.70
C GLN A 138 6.20 4.34 10.96
N CYS A 139 5.69 3.25 10.38
CA CYS A 139 4.34 2.78 10.63
C CYS A 139 4.30 2.01 11.95
N LYS A 140 3.44 2.45 12.85
CA LYS A 140 3.28 1.82 14.18
C LYS A 140 2.18 0.76 14.22
N LEU A 141 1.47 0.56 13.10
CA LEU A 141 0.40 -0.41 12.99
C LEU A 141 0.89 -1.62 12.20
N GLU A 142 0.30 -2.77 12.52
CA GLU A 142 0.44 -4.00 11.77
C GLU A 142 -0.87 -4.31 11.05
N GLY A 143 -0.79 -4.89 9.84
CA GLY A 143 -1.97 -5.25 9.06
C GLY A 143 -1.74 -5.37 7.56
N CYS A 144 -2.74 -5.87 6.84
CA CYS A 144 -2.61 -6.21 5.42
C CYS A 144 -2.30 -4.99 4.51
N ARG A 145 -2.66 -3.77 4.92
CA ARG A 145 -2.34 -2.54 4.16
C ARG A 145 -0.94 -1.99 4.45
N GLN A 146 -0.29 -2.52 5.48
CA GLN A 146 1.10 -2.25 5.84
C GLN A 146 2.05 -3.29 5.20
N GLN A 147 1.49 -4.31 4.56
CA GLN A 147 2.19 -5.20 3.66
C GLN A 147 2.13 -4.65 2.23
N ILE A 148 3.27 -4.66 1.55
CA ILE A 148 3.35 -4.18 0.17
C ILE A 148 2.69 -5.21 -0.75
N ASN A 149 1.70 -4.76 -1.53
CA ASN A 149 1.05 -5.61 -2.53
C ASN A 149 2.00 -5.83 -3.73
N ARG A 150 2.82 -6.88 -3.64
CA ARG A 150 3.84 -7.20 -4.64
C ARG A 150 3.27 -7.44 -6.05
N ASN A 151 2.12 -8.09 -6.17
CA ASN A 151 1.49 -8.31 -7.48
C ASN A 151 1.17 -6.99 -8.19
N THR A 152 0.85 -5.94 -7.44
CA THR A 152 0.62 -4.60 -8.00
C THR A 152 1.92 -3.93 -8.41
N VAL A 153 2.99 -4.15 -7.65
CA VAL A 153 4.33 -3.60 -7.94
C VAL A 153 4.94 -4.27 -9.16
N ASP A 154 4.90 -5.60 -9.23
CA ASP A 154 5.47 -6.38 -10.32
C ASP A 154 4.75 -6.05 -11.66
N ALA A 155 3.46 -5.68 -11.60
CA ALA A 155 2.72 -5.20 -12.77
C ALA A 155 3.11 -3.79 -13.23
N LEU A 156 3.83 -3.03 -12.41
CA LEU A 156 4.38 -1.70 -12.73
C LEU A 156 5.88 -1.76 -13.05
N ALA A 157 6.52 -2.91 -12.85
CA ALA A 157 7.92 -3.08 -13.15
C ALA A 157 8.14 -2.96 -14.67
N PRO A 158 9.26 -2.35 -15.10
CA PRO A 158 9.68 -2.42 -16.50
C PRO A 158 9.77 -3.87 -16.99
N ASP A 159 9.54 -4.07 -18.29
CA ASP A 159 9.88 -5.34 -18.91
C ASP A 159 11.38 -5.59 -18.69
N PRO A 160 11.81 -6.74 -18.14
CA PRO A 160 13.21 -7.04 -17.89
C PRO A 160 14.12 -6.91 -19.13
N GLU A 161 13.57 -6.93 -20.35
CA GLU A 161 14.34 -6.68 -21.58
C GLU A 161 14.73 -5.20 -21.77
N GLU A 162 13.96 -4.23 -21.24
CA GLU A 162 14.31 -2.80 -21.29
C GLU A 162 15.38 -2.42 -20.25
N ASP A 163 15.43 -3.12 -19.10
CA ASP A 163 16.33 -2.83 -17.98
C ASP A 163 17.73 -3.46 -18.09
N ALA A 164 17.96 -4.36 -19.05
CA ALA A 164 19.24 -5.05 -19.23
C ALA A 164 20.43 -4.11 -19.51
N PHE A 165 20.17 -2.83 -19.83
CA PHE A 165 21.18 -1.81 -20.09
C PHE A 165 21.29 -0.71 -19.00
N GLY A 166 20.46 -0.76 -17.95
CA GLY A 166 20.29 0.34 -16.98
C GLY A 166 20.67 0.02 -15.54
N GLY A 167 21.39 -1.08 -15.28
CA GLY A 167 21.85 -1.45 -13.94
C GLY A 167 22.80 -0.41 -13.34
N TRP A 168 22.26 0.47 -12.48
CA TRP A 168 23.05 1.46 -11.77
C TRP A 168 23.96 0.78 -10.73
N GLN A 169 25.26 1.05 -10.86
CA GLN A 169 26.30 0.88 -9.83
C GLN A 169 26.14 1.90 -8.71
#